data_AF-A0A2D5AI05-F1
#
_entry.id   AF-A0A2D5AI05-F1
#
_cell.length_a   1.000
_cell.length_b   1.000
_cell.length_c   1.000
_cell.angle_alpha   90.00
_cell.angle_beta   90.00
_cell.angle_gamma   90.00
#
_symmetry.space_group_name_H-M   'P 1'
#
loop_
_entity.id
_entity.type
_entity.pdbx_description
1 polymer ?
#
loop_
_entity_poly.entity_id
_entity_poly.type
_entity_poly.pdbx_seq_one_letter_code
_entity_poly.pdbx_strand_id
1 'polypeptide(L)'
;MDSLSQIVLGAAVGEAVLGRRIGNRAMIWGAVAGTIPDMDVLGKYVLSELDNLGFHRGISHSLLFSVVGAVVFGWATDQLYRSRHHAWIAMGTKAAAAVVVGFVVNFLTMILAPGQWLPLALYVPLVSLWWWRHGQRRYFSGTWEAPDADLRGWVALFFGGFLTHILLDCFTTYGTQIFA
;
A
#
# COMPACT_ATOMS: atom_id res chain seq x y z
N MET A 1 -9.65 12.56 1.80
CA MET A 1 -9.97 12.25 0.37
C MET A 1 -10.58 10.84 0.28
N ASP A 2 -11.00 10.32 -0.89
CA ASP A 2 -11.30 8.88 -1.03
C ASP A 2 -10.01 8.05 -1.25
N SER A 3 -10.01 6.79 -0.82
CA SER A 3 -8.82 5.93 -0.85
C SER A 3 -8.31 5.61 -2.26
N LEU A 4 -9.18 5.58 -3.28
CA LEU A 4 -8.74 5.29 -4.65
C LEU A 4 -7.86 6.44 -5.16
N SER A 5 -8.29 7.67 -4.90
CA SER A 5 -7.52 8.84 -5.29
C SER A 5 -6.17 8.92 -4.57
N GLN A 6 -6.10 8.59 -3.28
CA GLN A 6 -4.83 8.53 -2.53
C GLN A 6 -3.88 7.44 -3.05
N ILE A 7 -4.42 6.26 -3.38
CA ILE A 7 -3.65 5.17 -4.00
C ILE A 7 -3.06 5.60 -5.35
N VAL A 8 -3.87 6.24 -6.20
CA VAL A 8 -3.46 6.67 -7.54
C VAL A 8 -2.43 7.79 -7.47
N LEU A 9 -2.66 8.80 -6.62
CA LEU A 9 -1.71 9.90 -6.41
C LEU A 9 -0.40 9.38 -5.84
N GLY A 10 -0.46 8.52 -4.81
CA GLY A 10 0.70 7.86 -4.23
C GLY A 10 1.49 7.09 -5.28
N ALA A 11 0.82 6.31 -6.14
CA ALA A 11 1.46 5.57 -7.23
C ALA A 11 2.17 6.50 -8.23
N ALA A 12 1.55 7.62 -8.58
CA ALA A 12 2.15 8.62 -9.46
C ALA A 12 3.40 9.26 -8.84
N VAL A 13 3.36 9.57 -7.54
CA VAL A 13 4.52 10.08 -6.79
C VAL A 13 5.64 9.04 -6.75
N GLY A 14 5.30 7.78 -6.46
CA GLY A 14 6.27 6.68 -6.47
C GLY A 14 6.97 6.55 -7.82
N GLU A 15 6.21 6.56 -8.91
CA GLU A 15 6.75 6.54 -10.27
C GLU A 15 7.65 7.74 -10.56
N ALA A 16 7.26 8.96 -10.13
CA ALA A 16 8.06 10.15 -10.30
C ALA A 16 9.42 10.09 -9.56
N VAL A 17 9.46 9.47 -8.38
CA VAL A 17 10.69 9.43 -7.54
C VAL A 17 11.61 8.27 -7.92
N LEU A 18 11.07 7.07 -8.13
CA LEU A 18 11.85 5.83 -8.33
C LEU A 18 11.48 5.03 -9.58
N GLY A 19 10.51 5.46 -10.38
CA GLY A 19 10.02 4.70 -11.55
C GLY A 19 11.11 4.32 -12.54
N ARG A 20 12.01 5.25 -12.87
CA ARG A 20 13.15 4.98 -13.77
C ARG A 20 14.15 3.95 -13.25
N ARG A 21 14.20 3.72 -11.92
CA ARG A 21 15.17 2.83 -11.27
C ARG A 21 14.59 1.46 -10.94
N ILE A 22 13.33 1.40 -10.48
CA ILE A 22 12.71 0.15 -10.01
C ILE A 22 11.40 -0.21 -10.72
N GLY A 23 10.99 0.57 -11.73
CA GLY A 23 9.80 0.36 -12.55
C GLY A 23 8.52 0.32 -11.71
N ASN A 24 7.59 -0.57 -12.09
CA ASN A 24 6.28 -0.73 -11.45
C ASN A 24 6.33 -0.96 -9.92
N ARG A 25 7.46 -1.38 -9.36
CA ARG A 25 7.64 -1.47 -7.90
C ARG A 25 7.50 -0.09 -7.24
N ALA A 26 7.95 0.97 -7.92
CA ALA A 26 7.85 2.34 -7.46
C ALA A 26 6.38 2.76 -7.33
N MET A 27 5.56 2.46 -8.35
CA MET A 27 4.12 2.70 -8.30
C MET A 27 3.44 1.98 -7.13
N ILE A 28 3.76 0.70 -6.91
CA ILE A 28 3.17 -0.10 -5.81
C ILE A 28 3.55 0.50 -4.46
N TRP A 29 4.84 0.79 -4.24
CA TRP A 29 5.28 1.40 -2.98
C TRP A 29 4.73 2.81 -2.79
N GLY A 30 4.57 3.57 -3.86
CA GLY A 30 3.93 4.87 -3.84
C GLY A 30 2.47 4.78 -3.41
N ALA A 31 1.71 3.83 -3.96
CA ALA A 31 0.33 3.56 -3.55
C ALA A 31 0.25 3.17 -2.05
N VAL A 32 1.19 2.33 -1.58
CA VAL A 32 1.30 1.98 -0.17
C VAL A 32 1.58 3.23 0.68
N ALA A 33 2.55 4.06 0.27
CA ALA A 33 2.88 5.31 0.96
C ALA A 33 1.66 6.25 1.05
N GLY A 34 0.89 6.39 -0.03
CA GLY A 34 -0.34 7.18 -0.04
C GLY A 34 -1.46 6.63 0.84
N THR A 35 -1.40 5.37 1.26
CA THR A 35 -2.46 4.72 2.08
C THR A 35 -2.10 4.65 3.57
N ILE A 36 -0.81 4.68 3.92
CA ILE A 36 -0.34 4.51 5.30
C ILE A 36 -0.95 5.52 6.29
N PRO A 37 -1.05 6.84 5.99
CA PRO A 37 -1.64 7.80 6.93
C PRO A 37 -3.07 7.40 7.36
N ASP A 38 -3.91 7.01 6.40
CA ASP A 38 -5.30 6.55 6.62
C ASP A 38 -5.42 5.22 7.38
N MET A 39 -4.32 4.50 7.66
CA MET A 39 -4.38 3.25 8.45
C MET A 39 -4.75 3.49 9.92
N ASP A 40 -4.76 4.74 10.37
CA ASP A 40 -5.34 5.17 11.63
C ASP A 40 -6.85 4.92 11.76
N VAL A 41 -7.55 4.54 10.67
CA VAL A 41 -8.94 4.06 10.67
C VAL A 41 -9.18 2.90 11.64
N LEU A 42 -8.12 2.16 11.99
CA LEU A 42 -8.18 1.11 13.02
C LEU A 42 -8.49 1.67 14.42
N GLY A 43 -8.26 2.97 14.65
CA GLY A 43 -8.62 3.68 15.89
C GLY A 43 -10.11 3.58 16.22
N LYS A 44 -10.98 3.42 15.20
CA LYS A 44 -12.44 3.29 15.38
C LYS A 44 -12.86 2.10 16.24
N TYR A 45 -12.00 1.10 16.39
CA TYR A 45 -12.29 -0.08 17.22
C TYR A 45 -12.03 0.17 18.71
N VAL A 46 -11.41 1.30 19.07
CA VAL A 46 -10.96 1.61 20.43
C VAL A 46 -11.45 2.99 20.90
N LEU A 47 -11.57 3.95 19.98
CA LEU A 47 -11.90 5.35 20.25
C LEU A 47 -13.39 5.64 20.02
N SER A 48 -13.89 6.69 20.70
CA SER A 48 -15.20 7.28 20.37
C SER A 48 -15.16 7.93 18.98
N GLU A 49 -16.32 8.23 18.39
CA GLU A 49 -16.37 8.86 17.06
C GLU A 49 -15.63 10.20 17.01
N LEU A 50 -15.79 11.04 18.04
CA LEU A 50 -15.12 12.34 18.13
C LEU A 50 -13.61 12.18 18.33
N ASP A 51 -13.19 11.25 19.20
CA ASP A 51 -11.76 10.99 19.45
C ASP A 51 -11.09 10.37 18.24
N ASN A 52 -11.78 9.47 17.51
CA ASN A 52 -11.28 8.87 16.30
C ASN A 52 -11.11 9.91 15.19
N LEU A 53 -12.04 10.86 15.06
CA LEU A 53 -11.90 11.97 14.11
C LEU A 53 -10.72 12.88 14.48
N GLY A 54 -10.52 13.16 15.77
CA GLY A 54 -9.37 13.90 16.27
C GLY A 54 -8.05 13.18 16.01
N PHE A 55 -8.01 11.86 16.25
CA PHE A 55 -6.86 11.00 16.03
C PHE A 55 -6.48 10.91 14.56
N HIS A 56 -7.48 10.69 13.69
CA HIS A 56 -7.29 10.60 12.24
C HIS A 56 -6.66 11.88 11.67
N ARG A 57 -7.11 13.04 12.13
CA ARG A 57 -6.57 14.34 11.68
C ARG A 57 -5.25 14.74 12.35
N GLY A 58 -4.74 13.92 13.26
CA GLY A 58 -3.62 14.24 14.15
C GLY A 58 -2.29 13.72 13.62
N ILE A 59 -1.67 12.84 14.41
CA ILE A 59 -0.25 12.46 14.26
C ILE A 59 0.06 11.89 12.87
N SER A 60 -0.77 10.97 12.36
CA SER A 60 -0.61 10.33 11.04
C SER A 60 -0.59 11.33 9.88
N HIS A 61 -1.23 12.48 10.05
CA HIS A 61 -1.33 13.53 9.03
C HIS A 61 -0.52 14.79 9.37
N SER A 62 0.51 14.66 10.21
CA SER A 62 1.45 15.73 10.58
C SER A 62 2.70 15.77 9.68
N LEU A 63 3.33 16.95 9.57
CA LEU A 63 4.65 17.07 8.90
C LEU A 63 5.73 16.25 9.60
N LEU A 64 5.66 16.15 10.93
CA LEU A 64 6.59 15.35 11.71
C LEU A 64 6.50 13.88 11.29
N PHE A 65 5.29 13.35 11.15
CA PHE A 65 5.07 11.99 10.66
C PHE A 65 5.59 11.80 9.23
N SER A 66 5.41 12.77 8.34
CA SER A 66 5.98 12.67 6.98
C SER A 66 7.49 12.48 7.00
N VAL A 67 8.21 13.21 7.85
CA VAL A 67 9.68 13.11 7.93
C VAL A 67 10.10 11.82 8.64
N VAL A 68 9.62 11.62 9.86
CA VAL A 68 10.04 10.48 10.71
C VAL A 68 9.54 9.16 10.11
N GLY A 69 8.27 9.12 9.71
CA GLY A 69 7.67 8.00 9.02
C GLY A 69 8.43 7.66 7.75
N ALA A 70 8.79 8.64 6.92
CA ALA A 70 9.53 8.35 5.69
C ALA A 70 10.89 7.70 5.95
N VAL A 71 11.60 8.13 6.99
CA VAL A 71 12.85 7.48 7.41
C VAL A 71 12.58 6.04 7.87
N VAL A 72 11.58 5.84 8.73
CA VAL A 72 11.24 4.51 9.27
C VAL A 72 10.80 3.55 8.17
N PHE A 73 9.84 3.94 7.34
CA PHE A 73 9.31 3.11 6.25
C PHE A 73 10.31 2.94 5.12
N GLY A 74 11.07 3.98 4.77
CA GLY A 74 12.14 3.89 3.79
C GLY A 74 13.22 2.90 4.20
N TRP A 75 13.64 2.95 5.47
CA TRP A 75 14.57 1.98 6.05
C TRP A 75 13.97 0.57 6.10
N ALA A 76 12.73 0.41 6.56
CA ALA A 76 12.07 -0.88 6.64
C ALA A 76 11.97 -1.55 5.25
N THR A 77 11.68 -0.78 4.20
CA THR A 77 11.61 -1.28 2.83
C THR A 77 13.00 -1.66 2.27
N ASP A 78 14.04 -0.86 2.54
CA ASP A 78 15.42 -1.23 2.17
C ASP A 78 15.83 -2.56 2.84
N GLN A 79 15.53 -2.72 4.14
CA GLN A 79 15.81 -3.95 4.88
C GLN A 79 14.99 -5.14 4.41
N LEU A 80 13.73 -4.92 4.03
CA LEU A 80 12.87 -5.95 3.45
C LEU A 80 13.50 -6.54 2.19
N TYR A 81 14.03 -5.70 1.30
CA TYR A 81 14.67 -6.16 0.06
C TYR A 81 16.03 -6.81 0.27
N ARG A 82 16.77 -6.45 1.34
CA ARG A 82 18.03 -7.11 1.72
C ARG A 82 17.84 -8.41 2.49
N SER A 83 16.64 -8.65 3.02
CA SER A 83 16.34 -9.85 3.80
C SER A 83 16.41 -11.12 2.95
N ARG A 84 16.97 -12.19 3.53
CA ARG A 84 16.89 -13.55 2.96
C ARG A 84 15.45 -14.07 2.80
N HIS A 85 14.50 -13.48 3.52
CA HIS A 85 13.09 -13.88 3.50
C HIS A 85 12.24 -13.06 2.53
N HIS A 86 12.81 -12.15 1.74
CA HIS A 86 12.06 -11.25 0.86
C HIS A 86 11.11 -12.01 -0.09
N ALA A 87 11.53 -13.17 -0.58
CA ALA A 87 10.74 -14.02 -1.47
C ALA A 87 9.45 -14.50 -0.77
N TRP A 88 9.58 -15.02 0.44
CA TRP A 88 8.44 -15.48 1.24
C TRP A 88 7.52 -14.33 1.65
N ILE A 89 8.08 -13.18 2.01
CA ILE A 89 7.28 -12.01 2.36
C ILE A 89 6.50 -11.52 1.13
N ALA A 90 7.13 -11.43 -0.04
CA ALA A 90 6.47 -11.03 -1.28
C ALA A 90 5.40 -12.03 -1.73
N MET A 91 5.60 -13.33 -1.49
CA MET A 91 4.58 -14.35 -1.73
C MET A 91 3.39 -14.16 -0.79
N GLY A 92 3.64 -13.96 0.51
CA GLY A 92 2.62 -13.72 1.51
C GLY A 92 1.79 -12.47 1.22
N THR A 93 2.43 -11.34 0.88
CA THR A 93 1.71 -10.10 0.55
C THR A 93 0.86 -10.25 -0.71
N LYS A 94 1.35 -10.95 -1.75
CA LYS A 94 0.55 -11.26 -2.93
C LYS A 94 -0.61 -12.20 -2.65
N ALA A 95 -0.44 -13.16 -1.74
CA ALA A 95 -1.53 -14.04 -1.32
C ALA A 95 -2.62 -13.24 -0.59
N ALA A 96 -2.23 -12.36 0.35
CA ALA A 96 -3.17 -11.47 1.03
C ALA A 96 -3.92 -10.57 0.03
N ALA A 97 -3.22 -9.97 -0.94
CA ALA A 97 -3.86 -9.18 -2.01
C ALA A 97 -4.84 -10.02 -2.85
N ALA A 98 -4.48 -11.26 -3.20
CA ALA A 98 -5.38 -12.17 -3.91
C ALA A 98 -6.63 -12.53 -3.09
N VAL A 99 -6.53 -12.63 -1.76
CA VAL A 99 -7.70 -12.84 -0.90
C VAL A 99 -8.61 -11.61 -0.93
N VAL A 100 -8.05 -10.39 -0.81
CA VAL A 100 -8.82 -9.14 -0.89
C VAL A 100 -9.53 -9.02 -2.23
N VAL A 101 -8.85 -9.31 -3.35
CA VAL A 101 -9.48 -9.32 -4.68
C VAL A 101 -10.57 -10.39 -4.76
N GLY A 102 -10.37 -11.55 -4.12
CA GLY A 102 -11.41 -12.59 -4.03
C GLY A 102 -12.66 -12.12 -3.29
N PHE A 103 -12.52 -11.34 -2.22
CA PHE A 103 -13.65 -10.70 -1.54
C PHE A 103 -14.38 -9.71 -2.45
N VAL A 104 -13.66 -8.91 -3.24
CA VAL A 104 -14.26 -8.00 -4.22
C VAL A 104 -15.01 -8.78 -5.30
N VAL A 105 -14.43 -9.84 -5.84
CA VAL A 105 -15.10 -10.71 -6.82
C VAL A 105 -16.38 -11.31 -6.24
N ASN A 106 -16.33 -11.82 -5.00
CA ASN A 106 -17.51 -12.33 -4.31
C ASN A 106 -18.57 -11.23 -4.11
N PHE A 107 -18.18 -10.06 -3.64
CA PHE A 107 -19.08 -8.92 -3.43
C PHE A 107 -19.77 -8.48 -4.72
N LEU A 108 -19.02 -8.34 -5.82
CA LEU A 108 -19.58 -7.99 -7.13
C LEU A 108 -20.51 -9.09 -7.66
N THR A 109 -20.17 -10.36 -7.42
CA THR A 109 -21.03 -11.49 -7.82
C THR A 109 -22.35 -11.45 -7.06
N MET A 110 -22.34 -11.12 -5.76
CA MET A 110 -23.56 -10.97 -4.96
C MET A 110 -24.47 -9.84 -5.47
N ILE A 111 -23.90 -8.78 -6.06
CA ILE A 111 -24.67 -7.66 -6.64
C ILE A 111 -25.19 -8.00 -8.04
N LEU A 112 -24.32 -8.49 -8.92
CA LEU A 112 -24.62 -8.63 -10.35
C LEU A 112 -25.31 -9.95 -10.69
N ALA A 113 -25.04 -11.01 -9.93
CA ALA A 113 -25.57 -12.34 -10.16
C ALA A 113 -25.83 -13.09 -8.83
N PRO A 114 -26.85 -12.67 -8.06
CA PRO A 114 -27.13 -13.22 -6.73
C PRO A 114 -27.29 -14.74 -6.76
N GLY A 115 -26.64 -15.43 -5.80
CA GLY A 115 -26.68 -16.90 -5.67
C GLY A 115 -25.74 -17.66 -6.61
N GLN A 116 -25.04 -16.99 -7.52
CA GLN A 116 -24.02 -17.63 -8.36
C GLN A 116 -22.71 -17.83 -7.61
N TRP A 117 -22.27 -19.08 -7.47
CA TRP A 117 -21.00 -19.43 -6.81
C TRP A 117 -19.86 -19.72 -7.79
N LEU A 118 -20.18 -19.86 -9.08
CA LEU A 118 -19.22 -20.23 -10.13
C LEU A 118 -18.05 -19.23 -10.27
N PRO A 119 -18.25 -17.90 -10.26
CA PRO A 119 -17.13 -16.95 -10.36
C PRO A 119 -16.09 -17.15 -9.27
N LEU A 120 -16.53 -17.38 -8.02
CA LEU A 120 -15.63 -17.62 -6.90
C LEU A 120 -14.93 -18.99 -7.01
N ALA A 121 -15.67 -20.02 -7.41
CA ALA A 121 -15.11 -21.36 -7.60
C ALA A 121 -14.07 -21.43 -8.72
N LEU A 122 -14.19 -20.60 -9.77
CA LEU A 122 -13.16 -20.46 -10.80
C LEU A 122 -12.00 -19.57 -10.35
N TYR A 123 -12.29 -18.50 -9.61
CA TYR A 123 -11.28 -17.57 -9.11
C TYR A 123 -10.19 -18.25 -8.29
N VAL A 124 -10.59 -19.05 -7.29
CA VAL A 124 -9.67 -19.70 -6.33
C VAL A 124 -8.59 -20.53 -7.04
N PRO A 125 -8.89 -21.53 -7.88
CA PRO A 125 -7.86 -22.36 -8.52
C PRO A 125 -7.04 -21.58 -9.56
N LEU A 126 -7.66 -20.69 -10.34
CA LEU A 126 -6.96 -19.92 -11.37
C LEU A 126 -5.94 -18.97 -10.76
N VAL A 127 -6.34 -18.22 -9.74
CA VAL A 127 -5.46 -17.25 -9.07
C VAL A 127 -4.41 -17.98 -8.23
N SER A 128 -4.75 -19.09 -7.57
CA SER A 128 -3.75 -19.88 -6.82
C SER A 128 -2.68 -20.45 -7.75
N LEU A 129 -3.07 -20.99 -8.91
CA LEU A 129 -2.14 -21.52 -9.90
C LEU A 129 -1.27 -20.41 -10.50
N TRP A 130 -1.87 -19.28 -10.85
CA TRP A 130 -1.14 -18.11 -11.37
C TRP A 130 -0.16 -17.57 -10.33
N TRP A 131 -0.61 -17.37 -9.09
CA TRP A 131 0.21 -16.88 -7.98
C TRP A 131 1.41 -17.79 -7.74
N TRP A 132 1.20 -19.11 -7.70
CA TRP A 132 2.27 -20.08 -7.51
C TRP A 132 3.26 -20.06 -8.68
N ARG A 133 2.80 -20.17 -9.93
CA ARG A 133 3.66 -20.17 -11.12
C ARG A 133 4.44 -18.87 -11.27
N HIS A 134 3.77 -17.74 -11.07
CA HIS A 134 4.40 -16.43 -11.10
C HIS A 134 5.44 -16.31 -9.98
N GLY A 135 5.10 -16.74 -8.77
CA GLY A 135 5.99 -16.74 -7.61
C GLY A 135 7.26 -17.54 -7.83
N GLN A 136 7.12 -18.77 -8.29
CA GLN A 136 8.23 -19.65 -8.65
C GLN A 136 9.15 -19.00 -9.69
N ARG A 137 8.59 -18.48 -10.79
CA ARG A 137 9.37 -17.82 -11.85
C ARG A 137 10.04 -16.52 -11.42
N ARG A 138 9.46 -15.78 -10.47
CA ARG A 138 9.93 -14.43 -10.13
C ARG A 138 10.90 -14.39 -8.96
N TYR A 139 10.74 -15.30 -7.99
CA TYR A 139 11.47 -15.27 -6.73
C TYR A 139 12.31 -16.53 -6.47
N PHE A 140 11.90 -17.70 -6.98
CA PHE A 140 12.56 -18.97 -6.67
C PHE A 140 13.36 -19.57 -7.85
N SER A 141 13.33 -18.94 -9.02
CA SER A 141 14.09 -19.34 -10.22
C SER A 141 15.59 -19.05 -10.15
N GLY A 142 16.07 -18.37 -9.10
CA GLY A 142 17.46 -17.92 -8.98
C GLY A 142 17.82 -16.69 -9.81
N THR A 143 16.89 -16.18 -10.64
CA THR A 143 17.09 -14.99 -11.49
C THR A 143 16.60 -13.70 -10.83
N TRP A 144 16.49 -13.67 -9.51
CA TRP A 144 15.98 -12.51 -8.80
C TRP A 144 17.08 -11.46 -8.63
N GLU A 145 16.81 -10.25 -9.11
CA GLU A 145 17.63 -9.07 -8.86
C GLU A 145 16.92 -8.11 -7.90
N ALA A 146 17.69 -7.59 -6.95
CA ALA A 146 17.27 -6.56 -6.02
C ALA A 146 16.91 -5.27 -6.79
N PRO A 147 15.90 -4.51 -6.33
CA PRO A 147 15.63 -3.21 -6.91
C PRO A 147 16.85 -2.29 -6.76
N ASP A 148 17.21 -1.56 -7.82
CA ASP A 148 18.25 -0.53 -7.79
C ASP A 148 17.74 0.75 -7.09
N ALA A 149 17.47 0.64 -5.79
CA ALA A 149 17.04 1.77 -4.96
C ALA A 149 17.84 1.81 -3.67
N ASP A 150 18.52 2.93 -3.47
CA ASP A 150 19.24 3.24 -2.25
C ASP A 150 18.28 3.74 -1.16
N LEU A 151 18.74 3.77 0.10
CA LEU A 151 17.94 4.22 1.24
C LEU A 151 17.35 5.61 1.01
N ARG A 152 18.10 6.54 0.39
CA ARG A 152 17.60 7.90 0.12
C ARG A 152 16.46 7.87 -0.89
N GLY A 153 16.54 7.02 -1.91
CA GLY A 153 15.45 6.79 -2.85
C GLY A 153 14.17 6.32 -2.16
N TRP A 154 14.28 5.34 -1.26
CA TRP A 154 13.14 4.83 -0.49
C TRP A 154 12.54 5.90 0.43
N VAL A 155 13.38 6.61 1.17
CA VAL A 155 12.94 7.72 2.04
C VAL A 155 12.26 8.81 1.22
N ALA A 156 12.80 9.19 0.06
CA ALA A 156 12.20 10.19 -0.81
C ALA A 156 10.82 9.74 -1.35
N LEU A 157 10.66 8.46 -1.67
CA LEU A 157 9.39 7.91 -2.14
C LEU A 157 8.33 8.01 -1.04
N PHE A 158 8.63 7.55 0.17
CA PHE A 158 7.68 7.61 1.29
C PHE A 158 7.40 9.04 1.73
N PHE A 159 8.44 9.88 1.79
CA PHE A 159 8.27 11.31 2.12
C PHE A 159 7.35 11.99 1.11
N GLY A 160 7.57 11.76 -0.18
CA GLY A 160 6.70 12.29 -1.24
C GLY A 160 5.26 11.83 -1.05
N GLY A 161 5.03 10.52 -0.87
CA GLY A 161 3.70 9.96 -0.66
C GLY A 161 2.96 10.57 0.53
N PHE A 162 3.61 10.58 1.71
CA PHE A 162 3.04 11.15 2.94
C PHE A 162 2.78 12.65 2.81
N LEU A 163 3.75 13.40 2.26
CA LEU A 163 3.60 14.83 2.07
C LEU A 163 2.43 15.14 1.13
N THR A 164 2.32 14.46 -0.01
CA THR A 164 1.22 14.70 -0.95
C THR A 164 -0.14 14.33 -0.37
N HIS A 165 -0.22 13.27 0.43
CA HIS A 165 -1.43 12.89 1.14
C HIS A 165 -1.90 14.01 2.07
N ILE A 166 -1.02 14.46 2.97
CA ILE A 166 -1.30 15.52 3.94
C ILE A 166 -1.65 16.83 3.25
N LEU A 167 -0.87 17.23 2.25
CA LEU A 167 -1.13 18.46 1.49
C LEU A 167 -2.51 18.43 0.86
N LEU A 168 -2.93 17.27 0.34
CA LEU A 168 -4.24 17.15 -0.25
C LEU A 168 -5.35 17.22 0.81
N ASP A 169 -5.17 16.59 1.97
CA ASP A 169 -6.18 16.65 3.03
C ASP A 169 -6.34 18.05 3.64
N CYS A 170 -5.34 18.93 3.51
CA CYS A 170 -5.49 20.36 3.84
C CYS A 170 -6.59 21.05 3.01
N PHE A 171 -6.87 20.56 1.80
CA PHE A 171 -7.89 21.09 0.90
C PHE A 171 -9.21 20.31 0.96
N THR A 172 -9.39 19.45 1.97
CA THR A 172 -10.66 18.74 2.20
C THR A 172 -11.51 19.46 3.25
N THR A 173 -12.81 19.15 3.28
CA THR A 173 -13.77 19.75 4.21
C THR A 173 -13.37 19.62 5.69
N TYR A 174 -12.67 18.54 6.04
CA TYR A 174 -12.27 18.28 7.42
C TYR A 174 -10.90 18.89 7.75
N GLY A 175 -10.00 19.06 6.77
CA GLY A 175 -8.63 19.54 7.01
C GLY A 175 -7.79 18.60 7.89
N THR A 176 -6.52 18.94 8.11
CA THR A 176 -5.60 18.17 8.95
C THR A 176 -4.80 19.05 9.91
N GLN A 177 -4.40 18.52 11.07
CA GLN A 177 -3.52 19.17 12.03
C GLN A 177 -2.05 18.97 11.63
N ILE A 178 -1.60 19.78 10.67
CA ILE A 178 -0.26 19.69 10.07
C ILE A 178 0.88 19.76 11.13
N PHE A 179 0.62 20.44 12.25
CA PHE A 179 1.56 20.66 13.36
C PHE A 179 1.19 19.93 14.66
N ALA A 180 0.38 18.86 14.56
CA ALA A 180 0.07 17.99 15.70
C ALA A 180 1.32 17.33 16.31
#